data_AF-J3LTX0-F1
#
_entry.id   AF-J3LTX0-F1
#
_cell.length_a   1.000
_cell.length_b   1.000
_cell.length_c   1.000
_cell.angle_alpha   90.00
_cell.angle_beta   90.00
_cell.angle_gamma   90.00
#
_symmetry.space_group_name_H-M   'P 1'
#
loop_
_entity.id
_entity.type
_entity.pdbx_description
1 polymer ?
#
loop_
_entity_poly.entity_id
_entity_poly.type
_entity_poly.pdbx_seq_one_letter_code
_entity_poly.pdbx_strand_id
1 'polypeptide(L)'
;MVDQLPPTPAKDQLMERYWSHVMQCTSCSAALKGMRALEVALQVASVAVVGFLAVAKGALVTSVAHRAAVVAAAVMCFAASRWLADFIEKTFYFQDYVHAYK
;
A
#
# COMPACT_ATOMS: atom_id res chain seq x y z
N MET A 1 -44.71 -11.59 -14.59
CA MET A 1 -43.40 -11.77 -13.91
C MET A 1 -43.03 -10.37 -13.48
N VAL A 2 -43.04 -10.09 -12.17
CA VAL A 2 -42.68 -8.74 -11.70
C VAL A 2 -41.18 -8.62 -11.93
N ASP A 3 -40.78 -7.84 -12.93
CA ASP A 3 -39.38 -7.46 -13.17
C ASP A 3 -38.91 -6.60 -12.01
N GLN A 4 -38.55 -7.27 -10.92
CA GLN A 4 -37.95 -6.64 -9.77
C GLN A 4 -36.48 -6.42 -10.13
N LEU A 5 -36.13 -5.16 -10.46
CA LEU A 5 -34.75 -4.80 -10.72
C LEU A 5 -33.85 -5.28 -9.58
N PRO A 6 -32.63 -5.74 -9.88
CA PRO A 6 -31.67 -6.08 -8.84
C PRO A 6 -31.50 -4.88 -7.90
N PRO A 7 -31.35 -5.13 -6.58
CA PRO A 7 -31.22 -4.07 -5.61
C PRO A 7 -30.02 -3.19 -5.97
N THR A 8 -30.23 -1.87 -5.97
CA THR A 8 -29.18 -0.90 -6.25
C THR A 8 -28.05 -1.09 -5.23
N PRO A 9 -26.79 -1.25 -5.67
CA PRO A 9 -25.65 -1.33 -4.77
C PRO A 9 -25.56 -0.06 -3.90
N ALA A 10 -24.89 -0.17 -2.76
CA ALA A 10 -24.73 0.95 -1.87
C ALA A 10 -23.93 2.10 -2.54
N LYS A 11 -24.16 3.34 -2.09
CA LYS A 11 -23.60 4.55 -2.75
C LYS A 11 -22.07 4.50 -2.80
N ASP A 12 -21.44 4.00 -1.75
CA ASP A 12 -19.99 3.74 -1.69
C ASP A 12 -19.56 2.75 -2.78
N GLN A 13 -20.26 1.63 -2.98
CA GLN A 13 -19.94 0.69 -4.05
C GLN A 13 -20.12 1.27 -5.46
N LEU A 14 -21.07 2.19 -5.65
CA LEU A 14 -21.25 2.85 -6.94
C LEU A 14 -20.22 3.96 -7.18
N MET A 15 -19.89 4.71 -6.13
CA MET A 15 -19.11 5.94 -6.24
C MET A 15 -17.62 5.71 -6.00
N GLU A 16 -17.21 4.63 -5.35
CA GLU A 16 -15.79 4.32 -5.15
C GLU A 16 -15.16 3.84 -6.46
N ARG A 17 -13.98 4.35 -6.77
CA ARG A 17 -13.25 4.00 -8.00
C ARG A 17 -12.90 2.52 -8.06
N TYR A 18 -12.67 1.92 -6.90
CA TYR A 18 -12.33 0.52 -6.78
C TYR A 18 -13.41 -0.39 -7.42
N TRP A 19 -14.65 -0.21 -7.01
CA TRP A 19 -15.79 -1.02 -7.46
C TRP A 19 -16.25 -0.70 -8.88
N SER A 20 -16.24 0.58 -9.24
CA SER A 20 -16.69 1.05 -10.56
C SER A 20 -15.69 0.77 -11.69
N HIS A 21 -14.40 0.59 -11.38
CA HIS A 21 -13.37 0.41 -12.41
C HIS A 21 -12.29 -0.61 -12.04
N VAL A 22 -11.59 -0.43 -10.91
CA VAL A 22 -10.35 -1.18 -10.64
C VAL A 22 -10.59 -2.69 -10.55
N MET A 23 -11.66 -3.12 -9.89
CA MET A 23 -12.01 -4.53 -9.73
C MET A 23 -12.44 -5.18 -11.05
N GLN A 24 -13.01 -4.41 -11.98
CA GLN A 24 -13.51 -4.89 -13.26
C GLN A 24 -12.45 -4.87 -14.36
N CYS A 25 -11.39 -4.06 -14.20
CA CYS A 25 -10.28 -3.93 -15.14
C CYS A 25 -9.10 -4.82 -14.73
N THR A 26 -8.72 -5.77 -15.59
CA THR A 26 -7.62 -6.71 -15.32
C THR A 26 -6.27 -6.03 -15.13
N SER A 27 -5.99 -4.98 -15.90
CA SER A 27 -4.75 -4.20 -15.79
C SER A 27 -4.66 -3.45 -14.45
N CYS A 28 -5.74 -2.75 -14.06
CA CYS A 28 -5.77 -1.98 -12.81
C CYS A 28 -5.77 -2.89 -11.57
N SER A 29 -6.53 -3.98 -11.58
CA SER A 29 -6.53 -4.97 -10.50
C SER A 29 -5.16 -5.65 -10.34
N ALA A 30 -4.49 -6.00 -11.45
CA ALA A 30 -3.13 -6.54 -11.41
C ALA A 30 -2.13 -5.51 -10.86
N ALA A 31 -2.22 -4.26 -11.29
CA ALA A 31 -1.39 -3.17 -10.79
C ALA A 31 -1.59 -2.94 -9.27
N LEU A 32 -2.83 -2.88 -8.81
CA LEU A 32 -3.16 -2.75 -7.38
C LEU A 32 -2.58 -3.91 -6.56
N LYS A 33 -2.75 -5.15 -7.04
CA LYS A 33 -2.17 -6.34 -6.37
C LYS A 33 -0.65 -6.26 -6.30
N GLY A 34 0.00 -5.89 -7.41
CA GLY A 34 1.46 -5.74 -7.48
C GLY A 34 1.98 -4.67 -6.52
N MET A 35 1.32 -3.50 -6.47
CA MET A 35 1.72 -2.42 -5.57
C MET A 35 1.47 -2.75 -4.10
N ARG A 36 0.36 -3.41 -3.75
CA ARG A 36 0.15 -3.91 -2.37
C ARG A 36 1.21 -4.94 -1.99
N ALA A 37 1.59 -5.83 -2.91
CA ALA A 37 2.68 -6.78 -2.65
C ALA A 37 4.01 -6.07 -2.42
N LEU A 38 4.33 -5.04 -3.23
CA LEU A 38 5.52 -4.21 -3.06
C LEU A 38 5.50 -3.43 -1.72
N GLU A 39 4.34 -2.90 -1.33
CA GLU A 39 4.15 -2.21 -0.05
C GLU A 39 4.52 -3.13 1.12
N VAL A 40 4.00 -4.36 1.13
CA VAL A 40 4.29 -5.36 2.15
C VAL A 40 5.77 -5.77 2.11
N ALA A 41 6.33 -5.99 0.92
CA ALA A 41 7.73 -6.36 0.76
C ALA A 41 8.67 -5.29 1.34
N LEU A 42 8.39 -4.00 1.12
CA LEU A 42 9.15 -2.89 1.69
C LEU A 42 9.07 -2.85 3.22
N GLN A 43 7.90 -3.13 3.80
CA GLN A 43 7.73 -3.22 5.26
C GLN A 43 8.52 -4.39 5.85
N VAL A 44 8.43 -5.57 5.23
CA VAL A 44 9.19 -6.75 5.65
C VAL A 44 10.69 -6.49 5.54
N ALA A 45 11.15 -5.87 4.44
CA ALA A 45 12.54 -5.50 4.26
C ALA A 45 13.02 -4.54 5.37
N SER A 46 12.23 -3.52 5.72
CA SER A 46 12.55 -2.59 6.80
C SER A 46 12.76 -3.32 8.14
N VAL A 47 11.83 -4.19 8.53
CA VAL A 47 11.92 -4.96 9.78
C VAL A 47 13.08 -5.96 9.74
N ALA A 48 13.27 -6.64 8.61
CA ALA A 48 14.35 -7.61 8.43
C ALA A 48 15.74 -6.95 8.54
N VAL A 49 15.92 -5.76 7.96
CA VAL A 49 17.17 -5.01 8.04
C VAL A 49 17.49 -4.61 9.48
N VAL A 50 16.50 -4.13 10.24
CA VAL A 50 16.68 -3.79 11.67
C VAL A 50 16.96 -5.05 12.50
N GLY A 51 16.22 -6.14 12.26
CA GLY A 51 16.42 -7.42 12.93
C GLY A 51 17.81 -8.00 12.67
N PHE A 52 18.28 -7.94 11.42
CA PHE A 52 19.64 -8.35 11.06
C PHE A 52 20.69 -7.52 11.80
N LEU A 53 20.51 -6.20 11.86
CA LEU A 53 21.41 -5.32 12.61
C LEU A 53 21.47 -5.66 14.10
N ALA A 54 20.35 -6.09 14.70
CA ALA A 54 20.27 -6.44 16.12
C ALA A 54 21.01 -7.75 16.46
N VAL A 55 21.02 -8.73 15.55
CA VAL A 55 21.70 -10.02 15.76
C VAL A 55 23.11 -10.09 15.16
N ALA A 56 23.49 -9.10 14.34
CA ALA A 56 24.80 -9.04 13.73
C ALA A 56 25.90 -8.90 14.80
N LYS A 57 26.82 -9.87 14.84
CA LYS A 57 28.03 -9.79 15.68
C LYS A 57 28.89 -8.63 15.19
N GLY A 58 29.61 -7.96 16.11
CA GLY A 58 30.38 -6.74 15.86
C GLY A 58 31.42 -6.80 14.73
N ALA A 59 31.76 -8.00 14.23
CA ALA A 59 32.61 -8.20 13.06
C ALA A 59 31.92 -7.92 11.70
N LEU A 60 30.58 -7.96 11.62
CA LEU A 60 29.83 -7.76 10.36
C LEU A 60 29.49 -6.29 10.07
N VAL A 61 29.30 -5.48 11.11
CA VAL A 61 28.98 -4.04 11.00
C VAL A 61 29.86 -3.27 11.98
N THR A 62 31.08 -3.00 11.52
CA THR A 62 32.21 -2.60 12.37
C THR A 62 32.24 -1.11 12.70
N SER A 63 31.73 -0.25 11.82
CA SER A 63 31.74 1.21 12.04
C SER A 63 30.36 1.79 12.31
N VAL A 64 30.33 2.88 13.09
CA VAL A 64 29.11 3.67 13.38
C VAL A 64 28.46 4.15 12.08
N ALA A 65 29.26 4.55 11.09
CA ALA A 65 28.78 4.99 9.79
C ALA A 65 28.01 3.87 9.05
N HIS A 66 28.50 2.62 9.08
CA HIS A 66 27.79 1.49 8.48
C HIS A 66 26.46 1.21 9.18
N ARG A 67 26.44 1.25 10.52
CA ARG A 67 25.19 1.07 11.28
C ARG A 67 24.17 2.17 10.94
N ALA A 68 24.61 3.42 10.87
CA ALA A 68 23.76 4.54 10.49
C ALA A 68 23.21 4.39 9.06
N ALA A 69 24.03 3.96 8.11
CA ALA A 69 23.60 3.70 6.73
C ALA A 69 22.56 2.57 6.65
N VAL A 70 22.76 1.47 7.39
CA VAL A 70 21.82 0.34 7.46
C VAL A 70 20.48 0.79 8.07
N VAL A 71 20.51 1.56 9.17
CA VAL A 71 19.29 2.12 9.78
C VAL A 71 18.59 3.08 8.81
N ALA A 72 19.34 3.96 8.14
CA ALA A 72 18.78 4.87 7.16
C ALA A 72 18.09 4.13 6.01
N ALA A 73 18.68 3.03 5.51
CA ALA A 73 18.05 2.18 4.52
C ALA A 73 16.72 1.58 5.03
N ALA A 74 16.69 1.07 6.26
CA ALA A 74 15.46 0.54 6.86
C ALA A 74 14.35 1.61 6.98
N VAL A 75 14.71 2.81 7.42
CA VAL A 75 13.78 3.95 7.51
C VAL A 75 13.27 4.36 6.13
N MET A 76 14.14 4.39 5.12
CA MET A 76 13.76 4.69 3.74
C MET A 76 12.79 3.67 3.16
N CYS A 77 13.02 2.37 3.39
CA CYS A 77 12.08 1.31 2.99
C CYS A 77 10.70 1.51 3.64
N PHE A 78 10.67 1.83 4.93
CA PHE A 78 9.42 2.11 5.63
C PHE A 78 8.71 3.34 5.10
N ALA A 79 9.43 4.44 4.91
CA ALA A 79 8.88 5.67 4.35
C ALA A 79 8.32 5.46 2.94
N ALA A 80 9.04 4.74 2.08
CA ALA A 80 8.58 4.35 0.75
C ALA A 80 7.30 3.49 0.82
N SER A 81 7.19 2.59 1.80
CA SER A 81 5.97 1.79 1.99
C SER A 81 4.76 2.66 2.39
N ARG A 82 4.96 3.69 3.23
CA ARG A 82 3.89 4.62 3.62
C ARG A 82 3.47 5.50 2.46
N TRP A 83 4.44 6.04 1.73
CA TRP A 83 4.16 6.81 0.52
C TRP A 83 3.40 5.97 -0.52
N LEU A 84 3.79 4.71 -0.69
CA LEU A 84 3.11 3.79 -1.61
C LEU A 84 1.68 3.48 -1.15
N ALA A 85 1.44 3.31 0.15
CA ALA A 85 0.09 3.13 0.69
C ALA A 85 -0.81 4.34 0.36
N ASP A 86 -0.32 5.56 0.58
CA ASP A 86 -1.04 6.79 0.24
C ASP A 86 -1.27 6.93 -1.27
N PHE A 87 -0.27 6.54 -2.08
CA PHE A 87 -0.39 6.53 -3.53
C PHE A 87 -1.45 5.53 -4.01
N ILE A 88 -1.48 4.33 -3.43
CA ILE A 88 -2.49 3.31 -3.73
C ILE A 88 -3.88 3.84 -3.40
N GLU A 89 -4.05 4.44 -2.22
CA GLU A 89 -5.33 5.02 -1.79
C GLU A 89 -5.83 6.05 -2.79
N LYS A 90 -4.99 7.06 -3.10
CA LYS A 90 -5.33 8.15 -4.04
C LYS A 90 -5.61 7.67 -5.47
N THR A 91 -4.96 6.59 -5.89
CA THR A 91 -5.05 6.12 -7.28
C THR A 91 -6.21 5.15 -7.50
N PHE A 92 -6.42 4.21 -6.56
CA PHE A 92 -7.32 3.07 -6.76
C PHE A 92 -8.63 3.14 -5.96
N TYR A 93 -8.67 3.86 -4.85
CA TYR A 93 -9.82 3.89 -3.95
C TYR A 93 -10.48 5.27 -3.91
N PHE A 94 -9.66 6.32 -3.76
CA PHE A 94 -10.13 7.68 -3.59
C PHE A 94 -11.01 8.15 -4.75
N GLN A 95 -12.10 8.83 -4.38
CA GLN A 95 -12.97 9.52 -5.31
C GLN A 95 -12.99 11.01 -4.98
N ASP A 96 -12.73 11.85 -5.98
CA ASP A 96 -12.41 13.27 -5.86
C ASP A 96 -13.63 14.17 -5.56
N TYR A 97 -14.52 13.78 -4.64
CA TYR A 97 -15.79 14.47 -4.40
C TYR A 97 -16.19 14.60 -2.93
N VAL A 98 -16.21 15.84 -2.44
CA VAL A 98 -16.89 16.23 -1.19
C VAL A 98 -18.39 16.03 -1.42
N HIS A 99 -18.94 14.98 -0.82
CA HIS A 99 -20.39 14.83 -0.77
C HIS A 99 -20.91 15.78 0.31
N ALA A 100 -21.73 16.74 -0.08
CA ALA A 100 -22.63 17.38 0.88
C ALA A 100 -23.57 16.29 1.39
N TYR A 101 -23.23 15.68 2.53
CA TYR A 101 -24.18 14.85 3.27
C TYR A 101 -25.35 15.77 3.63
N LYS A 102 -26.54 15.41 3.15
CA LYS A 102 -27.80 15.97 3.62
C LYS A 102 -28.27 15.16 4.81
#